data_AF-A0A2S2PJK0-F1
#
_entry.id   AF-A0A2S2PJK0-F1
#
_cell.length_a   1.000
_cell.length_b   1.000
_cell.length_c   1.000
_cell.angle_alpha   90.00
_cell.angle_beta   90.00
_cell.angle_gamma   90.00
#
_symmetry.space_group_name_H-M   'P 1'
#
loop_
_entity.id
_entity.type
_entity.pdbx_description
1 polymer ?
#
loop_
_entity_poly.entity_id
_entity_poly.type
_entity_poly.pdbx_seq_one_letter_code
_entity_poly.pdbx_strand_id
1 'polypeptide(L)'
;MVLHSLIILKHSIRNLDEKMDLLIEKSSKRNSENSNINDDDIIDYNNLNCLFPIEDVSTLNDIEEQLVSDKKYHKSLTNKLIGLGGKTVQIYIKRVMQLLFSDELLK
;
A
#
# COMPACT_ATOMS: atom_id res chain seq x y z
N MET A 1 -3.45 39.70 -25.32
CA MET A 1 -2.86 38.35 -25.08
C MET A 1 -2.21 38.24 -23.70
N VAL A 2 -1.35 39.19 -23.29
CA VAL A 2 -0.63 39.18 -22.00
C VAL A 2 -1.53 39.25 -20.76
N LEU A 3 -2.64 39.99 -20.82
CA LEU A 3 -3.56 40.13 -19.68
C LEU A 3 -4.29 38.82 -19.35
N HIS A 4 -4.67 38.05 -20.37
CA HIS A 4 -5.36 36.77 -20.20
C HIS A 4 -4.44 35.72 -19.56
N SER A 5 -3.18 35.65 -20.01
CA SER A 5 -2.18 34.78 -19.38
C SER A 5 -1.89 35.18 -17.92
N LEU A 6 -1.89 36.49 -17.59
CA LEU A 6 -1.74 36.96 -16.22
C LEU A 6 -2.93 36.55 -15.33
N ILE A 7 -4.15 36.60 -15.84
CA ILE A 7 -5.35 36.16 -15.11
C ILE A 7 -5.30 34.65 -14.84
N ILE A 8 -4.93 33.85 -15.84
CA ILE A 8 -4.75 32.39 -15.68
C ILE A 8 -3.66 32.09 -14.65
N LEU A 9 -2.54 32.79 -14.72
CA LEU A 9 -1.43 32.60 -13.80
C LEU A 9 -1.84 32.96 -12.37
N LYS A 10 -2.52 34.09 -12.17
CA LYS A 10 -3.06 34.50 -10.87
C LYS A 10 -4.01 33.45 -10.28
N HIS A 11 -4.90 32.89 -11.10
CA HIS A 11 -5.82 31.85 -10.64
C HIS A 11 -5.08 30.54 -10.29
N SER A 12 -4.07 30.19 -11.09
CA SER A 12 -3.24 29.01 -10.86
C SER A 12 -2.44 29.12 -9.55
N ILE A 13 -1.86 30.30 -9.27
CA ILE A 13 -1.16 30.58 -8.01
C ILE A 13 -2.12 30.45 -6.82
N ARG A 14 -3.32 31.04 -6.91
CA ARG A 14 -4.31 30.94 -5.83
C ARG A 14 -4.72 29.48 -5.56
N ASN A 15 -4.89 28.68 -6.60
CA ASN A 15 -5.21 27.26 -6.48
C ASN A 15 -4.04 26.46 -5.85
N LEU A 16 -2.79 26.84 -6.12
CA LEU A 16 -1.63 26.23 -5.49
C LEU A 16 -1.53 26.59 -4.00
N ASP A 17 -1.80 27.85 -3.64
CA ASP A 17 -1.83 28.28 -2.24
C ASP A 17 -2.88 27.51 -1.44
N GLU A 18 -4.12 27.40 -1.95
CA GLU A 18 -5.19 26.64 -1.31
C GLU A 18 -4.82 25.15 -1.13
N LYS A 19 -4.13 24.54 -2.12
CA LYS A 19 -3.64 23.15 -2.00
C LYS A 19 -2.52 23.01 -0.98
N MET A 20 -1.65 23.99 -0.88
CA MET A 20 -0.53 24.01 0.06
C MET A 20 -1.02 24.14 1.50
N ASP A 21 -2.01 25.00 1.74
CA ASP A 21 -2.66 25.14 3.06
C ASP A 21 -3.29 23.81 3.51
N LEU A 22 -3.99 23.10 2.61
CA LEU A 22 -4.54 21.77 2.89
C LEU A 22 -3.45 20.72 3.19
N LEU A 23 -2.30 20.80 2.51
CA LEU A 23 -1.15 19.93 2.75
C LEU A 23 -0.51 20.20 4.12
N ILE A 24 -0.40 21.47 4.52
CA ILE A 24 0.10 21.90 5.83
C ILE A 24 -0.87 21.47 6.95
N GLU A 25 -2.17 21.65 6.76
CA GLU A 25 -3.18 21.18 7.72
C GLU A 25 -3.09 19.66 7.91
N LYS A 26 -2.97 18.91 6.82
CA LYS A 26 -2.85 17.45 6.83
C LYS A 26 -1.54 16.95 7.46
N SER A 27 -0.42 17.66 7.26
CA SER A 27 0.86 17.31 7.88
C SER A 27 0.87 17.63 9.38
N SER A 28 0.28 18.76 9.78
CA SER A 28 0.12 19.13 11.19
C SER A 28 -0.74 18.12 11.95
N LYS A 29 -1.85 17.67 11.35
CA LYS A 29 -2.71 16.63 11.93
C LYS A 29 -1.99 15.28 12.09
N ARG A 30 -1.17 14.87 11.09
CA ARG A 30 -0.32 13.67 11.19
C ARG A 30 0.71 13.78 12.32
N ASN A 31 1.29 14.96 12.53
CA ASN A 31 2.27 15.16 13.60
C ASN A 31 1.62 15.11 14.99
N SER A 32 0.38 15.58 15.15
CA SER A 32 -0.38 15.42 16.42
C SER A 32 -0.85 13.99 16.68
N GLU A 33 -1.02 13.16 15.65
CA GLU A 33 -1.34 11.73 15.81
C GLU A 33 -0.08 10.86 16.06
N ASN A 34 1.12 11.37 15.72
CA ASN A 34 2.38 10.65 15.85
C ASN A 34 3.11 10.83 17.19
N SER A 35 2.66 11.70 18.09
CA SER A 35 3.33 11.87 19.41
C SER A 35 3.03 10.75 20.42
N ASN A 36 2.36 9.66 20.01
CA ASN A 36 2.00 8.52 20.87
C ASN A 36 2.49 7.16 20.33
N ILE A 37 3.38 7.11 19.33
CA ILE A 37 3.93 5.84 18.86
C ILE A 37 5.37 5.73 19.32
N ASN A 38 5.51 5.12 20.50
CA ASN A 38 6.78 4.63 21.01
C ASN A 38 7.42 3.69 19.98
N ASP A 39 8.61 4.08 19.54
CA ASP A 39 9.87 3.35 19.30
C ASP A 39 9.99 1.83 19.64
N ASP A 40 8.98 0.99 19.39
CA ASP A 40 9.14 -0.47 19.38
C ASP A 40 8.96 -1.02 17.95
N ASP A 41 10.08 -1.41 17.33
CA ASP A 41 10.21 -2.30 16.18
C ASP A 41 9.11 -2.19 15.11
N ILE A 42 9.12 -1.11 14.31
CA ILE A 42 8.31 -1.07 13.08
C ILE A 42 8.98 -2.00 12.07
N ILE A 43 8.69 -3.30 12.15
CA ILE A 43 9.05 -4.26 11.11
C ILE A 43 8.49 -3.74 9.77
N ASP A 44 9.40 -3.45 8.83
CA ASP A 44 9.05 -2.93 7.51
C ASP A 44 8.67 -4.08 6.56
N TYR A 45 7.37 -4.25 6.34
CA TYR A 45 6.81 -5.24 5.40
C TYR A 45 6.69 -4.71 3.95
N ASN A 46 7.41 -3.66 3.58
CA ASN A 46 7.36 -3.10 2.22
C ASN A 46 7.85 -4.08 1.14
N ASN A 47 8.64 -5.11 1.50
CA ASN A 47 9.19 -6.06 0.53
C ASN A 47 8.80 -7.52 0.80
N LEU A 48 7.50 -7.83 0.71
CA LEU A 48 6.98 -9.22 0.76
C LEU A 48 7.30 -10.04 -0.52
N ASN A 49 8.19 -9.58 -1.41
CA ASN A 49 8.48 -10.28 -2.67
C ASN A 49 9.36 -11.51 -2.47
N CYS A 50 10.14 -11.55 -1.39
CA CYS A 50 10.98 -12.71 -1.06
C CYS A 50 10.19 -13.93 -0.55
N LEU A 51 8.89 -13.76 -0.29
CA LEU A 51 8.03 -14.80 0.30
C LEU A 51 7.32 -15.66 -0.76
N PHE A 52 7.46 -15.30 -2.03
CA PHE A 52 6.71 -15.89 -3.14
C PHE A 52 7.65 -16.35 -4.25
N PRO A 53 7.39 -17.50 -4.90
CA PRO A 53 6.31 -18.44 -4.59
C PRO A 53 6.56 -19.21 -3.29
N ILE A 54 5.49 -19.63 -2.62
CA ILE A 54 5.57 -20.57 -1.49
C ILE A 54 5.91 -21.93 -2.09
N GLU A 55 6.95 -22.58 -1.56
CA GLU A 55 7.46 -23.87 -2.06
C GLU A 55 7.16 -25.04 -1.11
N ASP A 56 6.96 -24.77 0.18
CA ASP A 56 6.71 -25.79 1.19
C ASP A 56 5.55 -25.45 2.14
N VAL A 57 5.02 -26.48 2.79
CA VAL A 57 3.89 -26.37 3.72
C VAL A 57 4.30 -25.68 5.03
N SER A 58 5.57 -25.75 5.42
CA SER A 58 6.06 -25.10 6.65
C SER A 58 5.93 -23.58 6.53
N THR A 59 6.41 -23.05 5.41
CA THR A 59 6.34 -21.63 5.05
C THR A 59 4.89 -21.17 4.97
N LEU A 60 3.99 -22.00 4.45
CA LEU A 60 2.56 -21.68 4.45
C LEU A 60 1.99 -21.53 5.86
N ASN A 61 2.34 -22.44 6.78
CA ASN A 61 1.92 -22.37 8.17
C ASN A 61 2.50 -21.14 8.88
N ASP A 62 3.77 -20.81 8.62
CA ASP A 62 4.43 -19.63 9.19
C ASP A 62 3.73 -18.34 8.72
N ILE A 63 3.32 -18.28 7.45
CA ILE A 63 2.55 -17.16 6.88
C ILE A 63 1.17 -17.05 7.54
N GLU A 64 0.48 -18.17 7.76
CA GLU A 64 -0.81 -18.18 8.46
C GLU A 64 -0.68 -17.70 9.90
N GLU A 65 0.34 -18.17 10.63
CA GLU A 65 0.60 -17.72 12.00
C GLU A 65 0.93 -16.23 12.04
N GLN A 66 1.71 -15.73 11.08
CA GLN A 66 2.05 -14.32 10.96
C GLN A 66 0.84 -13.45 10.57
N LEU A 67 -0.08 -13.97 9.75
CA LEU A 67 -1.35 -13.32 9.41
C LEU A 67 -2.25 -13.10 10.62
N VAL A 68 -2.26 -14.04 11.56
CA VAL A 68 -3.07 -13.97 12.79
C VAL A 68 -2.41 -13.05 13.82
N SER A 69 -1.09 -13.12 13.96
CA SER A 69 -0.35 -12.41 15.00
C SER A 69 -0.06 -10.94 14.66
N ASP A 70 0.16 -10.60 13.39
CA ASP A 70 0.59 -9.26 12.97
C ASP A 70 -0.40 -8.56 12.02
N LYS A 71 -1.08 -7.52 12.55
CA LYS A 71 -2.02 -6.68 11.79
C LYS A 71 -1.35 -5.85 10.69
N LYS A 72 -0.10 -5.41 10.87
CA LYS A 72 0.65 -4.66 9.84
C LYS A 72 1.02 -5.59 8.69
N TYR A 73 1.49 -6.81 9.00
CA TYR A 73 1.74 -7.85 8.01
C TYR A 73 0.47 -8.18 7.22
N HIS A 74 -0.64 -8.46 7.91
CA HIS A 74 -1.95 -8.72 7.28
C HIS A 74 -2.36 -7.59 6.32
N LYS A 75 -2.25 -6.33 6.76
CA LYS A 75 -2.59 -5.18 5.91
C LYS A 75 -1.66 -5.06 4.70
N SER A 76 -0.36 -5.27 4.87
CA SER A 76 0.62 -5.22 3.77
C SER A 76 0.34 -6.30 2.72
N LEU A 77 0.12 -7.55 3.16
CA LEU A 77 -0.20 -8.67 2.28
C LEU A 77 -1.54 -8.45 1.55
N THR A 78 -2.56 -7.97 2.26
CA THR A 78 -3.87 -7.62 1.67
C THR A 78 -3.71 -6.57 0.57
N ASN A 79 -2.98 -5.49 0.82
CA ASN A 79 -2.74 -4.43 -0.18
C ASN A 79 -2.01 -4.97 -1.41
N LYS A 80 -1.05 -5.86 -1.21
CA LYS A 80 -0.30 -6.50 -2.29
C LYS A 80 -1.21 -7.37 -3.16
N LEU A 81 -2.08 -8.18 -2.54
CA LEU A 81 -3.03 -9.03 -3.27
C LEU A 81 -4.07 -8.19 -4.04
N ILE A 82 -4.64 -7.15 -3.42
CA ILE A 82 -5.57 -6.22 -4.09
C ILE A 82 -4.91 -5.58 -5.31
N GLY A 83 -3.61 -5.24 -5.22
CA GLY A 83 -2.84 -4.65 -6.31
C GLY A 83 -2.72 -5.52 -7.57
N LEU A 84 -2.93 -6.84 -7.48
CA LEU A 84 -2.88 -7.74 -8.64
C LEU A 84 -3.99 -7.45 -9.67
N GLY A 85 -5.16 -7.01 -9.17
CA GLY A 85 -6.33 -6.68 -9.97
C GLY A 85 -6.80 -7.81 -10.92
N GLY A 86 -7.83 -7.52 -11.70
CA GLY A 86 -8.37 -8.47 -12.68
C GLY A 86 -9.68 -7.97 -13.25
N LYS A 87 -9.93 -8.24 -14.54
CA LYS A 87 -11.20 -7.86 -15.17
C LYS A 87 -12.38 -8.67 -14.63
N THR A 88 -12.12 -9.90 -14.19
CA THR A 88 -13.10 -10.80 -13.58
C THR A 88 -12.50 -11.42 -12.32
N VAL A 89 -13.36 -11.91 -11.43
CA VAL A 89 -12.95 -12.63 -10.21
C VAL A 89 -12.10 -13.86 -10.55
N GLN A 90 -12.45 -14.59 -11.60
CA GLN A 90 -11.67 -15.75 -12.07
C GLN A 90 -10.24 -15.38 -12.45
N ILE A 91 -10.06 -14.26 -13.18
CA ILE A 91 -8.74 -13.78 -13.57
C ILE A 91 -7.95 -13.29 -12.33
N TYR A 92 -8.62 -12.62 -11.40
CA TYR A 92 -8.02 -12.19 -10.14
C TYR A 92 -7.51 -13.38 -9.31
N ILE A 93 -8.37 -14.39 -9.09
CA ILE A 93 -8.00 -15.61 -8.36
C ILE A 93 -6.83 -16.32 -9.05
N LYS A 94 -6.85 -16.44 -10.38
CA LYS A 94 -5.74 -17.04 -11.13
C LYS A 94 -4.42 -16.31 -10.86
N ARG A 95 -4.43 -14.97 -10.85
CA ARG A 95 -3.23 -14.15 -10.57
C ARG A 95 -2.76 -14.29 -9.13
N VAL A 96 -3.67 -14.36 -8.17
CA VAL A 96 -3.35 -14.61 -6.75
C VAL A 96 -2.68 -15.97 -6.61
N MET A 97 -3.27 -17.02 -7.18
CA MET A 97 -2.71 -18.38 -7.10
C MET A 97 -1.33 -18.47 -7.75
N GLN A 98 -1.14 -17.86 -8.93
CA GLN A 98 0.15 -17.81 -9.63
C GLN A 98 1.23 -17.01 -8.88
N LEU A 99 0.84 -16.02 -8.07
CA LEU A 99 1.79 -15.29 -7.23
C LEU A 99 2.16 -16.13 -6.00
N LEU A 100 1.17 -16.70 -5.33
CA LEU A 100 1.36 -17.33 -4.02
C LEU A 100 2.04 -18.69 -4.11
N PHE A 101 1.76 -19.48 -5.14
CA PHE A 101 2.16 -20.88 -5.19
C PHE A 101 3.01 -21.17 -6.42
N SER A 102 3.98 -22.08 -6.26
CA SER A 102 4.67 -22.68 -7.40
C SER A 102 3.74 -23.64 -8.13
N ASP A 103 3.99 -23.88 -9.42
CA ASP A 103 3.21 -24.84 -10.22
C ASP A 103 3.26 -26.27 -9.63
N GLU A 104 4.25 -26.58 -8.79
CA GLU A 104 4.35 -27.88 -8.12
C GLU A 104 3.30 -28.07 -7.02
N LEU A 105 2.88 -26.99 -6.35
CA LEU A 105 1.82 -26.98 -5.33
C LEU A 105 0.41 -26.82 -5.91
N LEU A 106 0.30 -26.45 -7.18
CA LEU A 106 -0.96 -26.25 -7.91
C LEU A 106 -1.38 -27.46 -8.76
N LYS A 107 -0.67 -28.60 -8.65
CA LYS A 107 -0.98 -29.85 -9.36
C LYS A 107 -2.24 -30.54 -8.86
#